data_AF-A0AA47MXZ9-F1
#
_entry.id   AF-A0AA47MXZ9-F1
#
_cell.length_a   1.000
_cell.length_b   1.000
_cell.length_c   1.000
_cell.angle_alpha   90.00
_cell.angle_beta   90.00
_cell.angle_gamma   90.00
#
_symmetry.space_group_name_H-M   'P 1'
#
loop_
_entity.id
_entity.type
_entity.pdbx_description
1 polymer ?
#
loop_
_entity_poly.entity_id
_entity_poly.type
_entity_poly.pdbx_seq_one_letter_code
_entity_poly.pdbx_strand_id
1 'polypeptide(L)'
;MLIDDFVTYFTKKLKAISSSFTPTTILPSTTPTSVCLTHFTPLSPEDVHKLVMTNHATTCPLDPIPSSLFQAVSSDILPFLSTLINSSLTSGLIPASFKIARVKPLLKKPTVDTTDI
;
A
#
# COMPACT_ATOMS: atom_id res chain seq x y z
N MET A 1 12.30 -20.84 -12.41
CA MET A 1 11.15 -21.22 -13.26
C MET A 1 9.79 -21.07 -12.56
N LEU A 2 9.67 -20.35 -11.42
CA LEU A 2 8.42 -20.30 -10.61
C LEU A 2 7.70 -18.93 -10.66
N ILE A 3 8.40 -17.88 -11.08
CA ILE A 3 7.91 -16.49 -11.02
C ILE A 3 7.11 -16.14 -12.28
N ASP A 4 7.59 -16.56 -13.45
CA ASP A 4 6.92 -16.27 -14.72
C ASP A 4 5.58 -16.98 -14.83
N ASP A 5 5.49 -18.21 -14.34
CA ASP A 5 4.24 -18.98 -14.28
C ASP A 5 3.24 -18.36 -13.30
N PHE A 6 3.72 -17.88 -12.15
CA PHE A 6 2.89 -17.16 -11.17
C PHE A 6 2.29 -15.87 -11.75
N VAL A 7 3.12 -15.07 -12.41
CA VAL A 7 2.69 -13.81 -13.06
C VAL A 7 1.71 -14.09 -14.19
N THR A 8 1.97 -15.13 -14.99
CA THR A 8 1.11 -15.56 -16.09
C THR A 8 -0.25 -16.02 -15.58
N TYR A 9 -0.29 -16.84 -14.53
CA TYR A 9 -1.53 -17.28 -13.90
C TYR A 9 -2.38 -16.11 -13.41
N PHE A 10 -1.78 -15.19 -12.64
CA PHE A 10 -2.49 -14.05 -12.09
C PHE A 10 -3.00 -13.10 -13.17
N THR A 11 -2.19 -12.84 -14.20
CA THR A 11 -2.57 -11.97 -15.32
C THR A 11 -3.71 -12.58 -16.13
N LYS A 12 -3.66 -13.89 -16.40
CA LYS A 12 -4.72 -14.61 -17.10
C LYS A 12 -6.02 -14.59 -16.31
N LYS A 13 -5.95 -14.80 -15.00
CA LYS A 13 -7.12 -14.75 -14.10
C LYS A 13 -7.73 -13.35 -14.04
N LEU A 14 -6.92 -12.29 -13.93
CA LEU A 14 -7.39 -10.90 -13.96
C LEU A 14 -8.09 -10.56 -15.28
N LYS A 15 -7.54 -10.98 -16.42
CA LYS A 15 -8.16 -10.80 -17.73
C LYS A 15 -9.51 -11.53 -17.84
N ALA A 16 -9.57 -12.79 -17.38
CA ALA A 16 -10.80 -13.57 -17.41
C ALA A 16 -11.92 -12.92 -16.57
N ILE A 17 -11.59 -12.47 -15.35
CA ILE A 17 -12.53 -11.75 -14.47
C ILE A 17 -12.95 -10.43 -15.12
N SER A 18 -11.99 -9.66 -15.63
CA SER A 18 -12.24 -8.41 -16.37
C SER A 18 -13.21 -8.61 -17.54
N SER A 19 -13.03 -9.66 -18.34
CA SER A 19 -13.89 -9.97 -19.48
C SER A 19 -15.25 -10.55 -19.09
N SER A 20 -15.39 -11.09 -17.87
CA SER A 20 -16.65 -11.64 -17.36
C SER A 20 -17.62 -10.56 -16.90
N PHE A 21 -17.12 -9.34 -16.66
CA PHE A 21 -17.99 -8.19 -16.45
C PHE A 21 -18.61 -7.80 -17.79
N THR A 22 -19.92 -7.94 -17.90
CA THR A 22 -20.67 -7.31 -19.00
C THR A 22 -20.42 -5.79 -18.95
N PRO A 23 -20.11 -5.14 -20.08
CA PRO A 23 -20.09 -3.68 -20.14
C PRO A 23 -21.53 -3.20 -19.95
N THR A 24 -21.92 -2.99 -18.70
CA THR A 24 -23.22 -2.46 -18.36
C THR A 24 -23.22 -0.99 -18.76
N THR A 25 -23.71 -0.70 -19.97
CA THR A 25 -23.98 0.65 -20.48
C THR A 25 -25.13 1.34 -19.71
N ILE A 26 -25.74 0.66 -18.75
CA ILE A 26 -26.68 1.28 -17.82
C ILE A 26 -25.84 1.95 -16.74
N LEU A 27 -25.43 3.18 -17.00
CA LEU A 27 -25.04 4.11 -15.95
C LEU A 27 -26.30 4.25 -15.05
N PRO A 28 -26.32 3.75 -13.80
CA PRO A 28 -27.33 4.25 -12.88
C PRO A 28 -27.23 5.77 -12.91
N SER A 29 -28.36 6.47 -12.94
CA SER A 29 -28.40 7.92 -12.71
C SER A 29 -27.92 8.16 -11.28
N THR A 30 -26.60 8.04 -11.09
CA THR A 30 -25.91 8.54 -9.93
C THR A 30 -25.93 10.03 -10.14
N THR A 31 -26.88 10.70 -9.48
CA THR A 31 -26.69 12.10 -9.13
C THR A 31 -25.25 12.22 -8.64
N PRO A 32 -24.38 13.01 -9.30
CA PRO A 32 -23.00 13.12 -8.88
C PRO A 32 -23.07 13.59 -7.43
N THR A 33 -22.63 12.74 -6.52
CA THR A 33 -22.51 13.14 -5.12
C THR A 33 -21.49 14.27 -5.15
N SER A 34 -21.96 15.51 -4.96
CA SER A 34 -21.19 16.76 -5.11
C SER A 34 -20.10 16.92 -4.04
N VAL A 35 -19.68 15.83 -3.43
CA VAL A 35 -18.70 15.81 -2.36
C VAL A 35 -17.35 15.48 -3.00
N CYS A 36 -16.58 16.53 -3.28
CA CYS A 36 -15.19 16.42 -3.71
C CYS A 36 -14.30 16.68 -2.50
N LEU A 37 -13.31 15.82 -2.26
CA LEU A 37 -12.26 16.09 -1.28
C LEU A 37 -11.31 17.13 -1.88
N THR A 38 -11.42 18.38 -1.45
CA THR A 38 -10.62 19.48 -2.00
C THR A 38 -9.27 19.65 -1.30
N HIS A 39 -9.15 19.17 -0.07
CA HIS A 39 -7.93 19.29 0.74
C HIS A 39 -7.88 18.24 1.84
N PHE A 40 -6.68 18.00 2.35
CA PHE A 40 -6.44 17.26 3.58
C PHE A 40 -6.18 18.24 4.72
N THR A 41 -6.64 17.91 5.92
CA THR A 41 -6.21 18.60 7.14
C THR A 41 -4.76 18.19 7.43
N PRO A 42 -3.83 19.14 7.61
CA PRO A 42 -2.47 18.81 8.01
C PRO A 42 -2.43 18.09 9.36
N LEU A 43 -1.57 17.08 9.46
CA LEU A 43 -1.32 16.34 10.69
C LEU A 43 -0.41 17.14 11.61
N SER A 44 -0.69 17.12 12.91
CA SER A 44 0.24 17.61 13.93
C SER A 44 1.43 16.65 14.11
N PRO A 45 2.59 17.11 14.61
CA PRO A 45 3.67 16.23 15.01
C PRO A 45 3.23 15.09 15.94
N GLU A 46 2.33 15.37 16.85
CA GLU A 46 1.80 14.46 17.85
C GLU A 46 0.93 13.37 17.21
N ASP A 47 0.12 13.73 16.20
CA ASP A 47 -0.64 12.77 15.41
C ASP A 47 0.29 11.82 14.64
N VAL A 48 1.36 12.37 14.06
CA VAL A 48 2.36 11.57 13.34
C VAL A 48 3.11 10.65 14.29
N HIS A 49 3.53 11.14 15.45
CA HIS A 49 4.22 10.34 16.46
C HIS A 49 3.35 9.19 16.95
N LYS A 50 2.09 9.50 17.29
CA LYS A 50 1.10 8.49 17.67
C LYS A 50 0.91 7.45 16.57
N LEU A 51 0.82 7.88 15.31
CA LEU A 51 0.70 6.97 14.18
C LEU A 51 1.90 6.02 14.08
N VAL A 52 3.12 6.55 14.20
CA VAL A 52 4.34 5.73 14.14
C VAL A 52 4.41 4.73 15.30
N MET A 53 4.04 5.14 16.50
CA MET A 53 4.11 4.32 17.72
C MET A 53 3.02 3.26 17.84
N THR A 54 1.82 3.53 17.32
CA THR A 54 0.69 2.61 17.44
C THR A 54 0.71 1.49 16.40
N ASN A 55 1.46 1.66 15.32
CA ASN A 55 1.59 0.65 14.28
C ASN A 55 2.50 -0.51 14.71
N HIS A 56 2.16 -1.72 14.27
CA HIS A 56 3.05 -2.87 14.45
C HIS A 56 4.34 -2.67 13.64
N ALA A 57 5.49 -2.91 14.26
CA ALA A 57 6.80 -2.80 13.64
C ALA A 57 7.05 -3.93 12.62
N THR A 58 6.40 -3.87 11.45
CA THR A 58 6.64 -4.80 10.35
C THR A 58 7.69 -4.22 9.40
N THR A 59 8.73 -4.99 9.09
CA THR A 59 9.80 -4.57 8.17
C THR A 59 9.72 -5.33 6.85
N CYS A 60 9.80 -4.59 5.76
CA CYS A 60 10.01 -5.08 4.42
C CYS A 60 11.50 -4.97 4.07
N PRO A 61 12.13 -5.98 3.45
CA PRO A 61 13.47 -5.80 2.89
C PRO A 61 13.66 -4.72 1.80
N LEU A 62 12.62 -3.97 1.42
CA LEU A 62 12.79 -2.74 0.61
C LEU A 62 12.90 -1.49 1.49
N ASP A 63 12.64 -1.62 2.80
CA ASP A 63 12.72 -0.51 3.73
C ASP A 63 14.20 -0.14 3.95
N PRO A 64 14.54 1.15 3.97
CA PRO A 64 15.91 1.61 4.16
C PRO A 64 16.43 1.33 5.58
N ILE A 65 15.52 1.17 6.55
CA ILE A 65 15.82 0.89 7.95
C ILE A 65 14.77 -0.04 8.55
N PRO A 66 15.14 -0.89 9.53
CA PRO A 66 14.17 -1.71 10.25
C PRO A 66 13.14 -0.85 10.99
N SER A 67 11.88 -1.29 11.00
CA SER A 67 10.75 -0.53 11.52
C SER A 67 10.82 -0.31 13.03
N SER A 68 11.39 -1.27 13.77
CA SER A 68 11.65 -1.12 15.20
C SER A 68 12.68 -0.03 15.49
N LEU A 69 13.73 0.05 14.67
CA LEU A 69 14.74 1.11 14.79
C LEU A 69 14.15 2.45 14.36
N PHE A 70 13.36 2.48 13.29
CA PHE A 70 12.63 3.68 12.87
C PHE A 70 11.76 4.24 13.99
N GLN A 71 11.00 3.38 14.68
CA GLN A 71 10.23 3.79 15.86
C GLN A 71 11.14 4.32 16.96
N ALA A 72 12.24 3.63 17.29
CA ALA A 72 13.15 4.08 18.33
C ALA A 72 13.73 5.48 18.09
N VAL A 73 13.98 5.86 16.84
CA VAL A 73 14.50 7.19 16.47
C VAL A 73 13.42 8.17 16.01
N SER A 74 12.14 7.78 15.98
CA SER A 74 11.10 8.57 15.32
C SER A 74 10.88 9.93 15.97
N SER A 75 11.13 10.03 17.28
CA SER A 75 11.03 11.29 18.03
C SER A 75 12.03 12.34 17.53
N ASP A 76 13.25 11.92 17.18
CA ASP A 76 14.31 12.81 16.72
C ASP A 76 14.07 13.33 15.30
N ILE A 77 13.42 12.51 14.46
CA ILE A 77 13.08 12.85 13.07
C ILE A 77 11.63 13.31 12.89
N LEU A 78 10.88 13.47 13.98
CA LEU A 78 9.45 13.76 13.94
C LEU A 78 9.10 15.01 13.12
N PRO A 79 9.80 16.16 13.26
CA PRO A 79 9.48 17.35 12.48
C PRO A 79 9.61 17.09 10.97
N PHE A 80 10.64 16.36 10.57
CA PHE A 80 10.87 15.99 9.17
C PHE A 80 9.75 15.08 8.65
N LEU A 81 9.35 14.06 9.43
CA LEU A 81 8.27 13.15 9.05
C LEU A 81 6.94 13.90 8.86
N SER A 82 6.60 14.81 9.78
CA SER A 82 5.39 15.61 9.68
C SER A 82 5.38 16.49 8.43
N THR A 83 6.48 17.18 8.14
CA THR A 83 6.61 17.98 6.91
C THR A 83 6.49 17.12 5.67
N LEU A 84 7.15 15.96 5.63
CA LEU A 84 7.13 15.05 4.49
C LEU A 84 5.71 14.54 4.19
N ILE A 85 4.99 14.09 5.22
CA ILE A 85 3.63 13.57 5.07
C ILE A 85 2.67 14.67 4.65
N ASN A 86 2.68 15.81 5.34
CA ASN A 86 1.79 16.93 5.01
C ASN A 86 2.06 17.50 3.61
N SER A 87 3.33 17.62 3.22
CA SER A 87 3.69 18.04 1.87
C SER A 87 3.12 17.09 0.81
N SER A 88 3.23 15.78 1.05
CA SER A 88 2.68 14.77 0.14
C SER A 88 1.16 14.83 0.04
N LEU A 89 0.46 15.05 1.16
CA LEU A 89 -1.00 15.20 1.19
C LEU A 89 -1.45 16.47 0.48
N THR A 90 -0.74 17.58 0.65
CA THR A 90 -1.06 18.85 -0.02
C THR A 90 -0.77 18.81 -1.52
N SER A 91 0.36 18.24 -1.94
CA SER A 91 0.74 18.22 -3.36
C SER A 91 0.13 17.04 -4.13
N GLY A 92 -0.40 16.02 -3.43
CA GLY A 92 -0.84 14.77 -4.03
C GLY A 92 0.29 13.93 -4.63
N LEU A 93 1.55 14.19 -4.24
CA LEU A 93 2.73 13.52 -4.78
C LEU A 93 3.37 12.64 -3.71
N ILE A 94 3.64 11.39 -4.08
CA ILE A 94 4.37 10.43 -3.26
C ILE A 94 5.64 10.01 -4.02
N PRO A 95 6.82 10.01 -3.37
CA PRO A 95 8.05 9.52 -3.97
C PRO A 95 7.91 8.12 -4.57
N ALA A 96 8.58 7.88 -5.70
CA ALA A 96 8.48 6.60 -6.41
C ALA A 96 8.92 5.40 -5.55
N SER A 97 9.92 5.59 -4.68
CA SER A 97 10.39 4.57 -3.73
C SER A 97 9.30 4.06 -2.80
N PHE A 98 8.35 4.91 -2.40
CA PHE A 98 7.24 4.55 -1.49
C PHE A 98 6.04 3.94 -2.22
N LYS A 99 6.08 3.85 -3.56
CA LYS A 99 5.01 3.22 -4.38
C LYS A 99 5.31 1.76 -4.71
N ILE A 100 6.45 1.24 -4.25
CA ILE A 100 6.91 -0.11 -4.56
C ILE A 100 6.62 -1.00 -3.35
N ALA A 101 6.04 -2.17 -3.61
CA ALA A 101 5.82 -3.21 -2.61
C ALA A 101 6.44 -4.53 -3.07
N ARG A 102 7.03 -5.29 -2.13
CA ARG A 102 7.50 -6.65 -2.42
C ARG A 102 6.42 -7.66 -2.10
N VAL A 103 5.96 -8.37 -3.12
CA VAL A 103 5.01 -9.49 -2.97
C VAL A 103 5.79 -10.78 -2.78
N LYS A 104 5.57 -11.45 -1.64
CA LYS A 104 6.09 -12.81 -1.38
C LYS A 104 4.91 -13.74 -1.14
N PRO A 105 4.63 -14.71 -2.04
CA PRO A 105 3.63 -15.74 -1.78
C PRO A 105 4.01 -16.51 -0.51
N LEU A 106 3.04 -16.69 0.39
CA LEU A 106 3.19 -17.51 1.60
C LEU A 106 2.40 -18.79 1.45
N LEU A 107 3.00 -19.92 1.82
CA LEU A 107 2.29 -21.20 1.87
C LEU A 107 1.32 -21.19 3.05
N LYS A 108 0.09 -21.68 2.82
CA LYS A 108 -0.94 -21.77 3.87
C LYS A 108 -0.58 -22.77 4.98
N LYS A 109 0.25 -23.76 4.68
CA LYS A 109 0.82 -24.72 5.63
C LYS A 109 2.28 -24.98 5.26
N PRO A 110 3.21 -25.03 6.23
CA PRO A 110 4.63 -25.28 5.95
C PRO A 110 4.93 -26.71 5.45
N THR A 111 3.97 -27.64 5.60
CA THR A 111 4.14 -29.07 5.31
C THR A 111 3.45 -29.55 4.02
N VAL A 112 2.99 -28.66 3.14
CA VAL A 112 2.46 -29.09 1.84
C VAL A 112 3.64 -29.22 0.87
N ASP A 113 3.97 -30.46 0.51
CA ASP A 113 5.04 -30.83 -0.41
C ASP A 113 4.96 -30.06 -1.74
N THR A 114 6.12 -29.65 -2.23
CA THR A 114 6.27 -28.88 -3.49
C THR A 114 6.27 -29.76 -4.75
N THR A 115 5.74 -30.98 -4.69
CA THR A 115 5.73 -31.93 -5.83
C THR A 115 4.40 -32.02 -6.58
N ASP A 116 3.36 -31.28 -6.18
CA ASP A 116 2.05 -31.27 -6.85
C ASP A 116 1.68 -29.89 -7.46
N ILE A 117 2.64 -29.17 -8.05
CA ILE A 117 2.36 -28.03 -8.94
C ILE A 117 2.86 -28.34 -10.35
#